data_AF-A0A061I907-F1
#
_entry.id   AF-A0A061I907-F1
#
_cell.length_a   1.000
_cell.length_b   1.000
_cell.length_c   1.000
_cell.angle_alpha   90.00
_cell.angle_beta   90.00
_cell.angle_gamma   90.00
#
_symmetry.space_group_name_H-M   'P 1'
#
loop_
_entity.id
_entity.type
_entity.pdbx_description
1 polymer ?
#
loop_
_entity_poly.entity_id
_entity_poly.type
_entity_poly.pdbx_seq_one_letter_code
_entity_poly.pdbx_strand_id
1 'polypeptide(L)'
;MSFKLQDLIMSDQIKFIVDSLNKEPFKKNYNLITFDSLGPMQLLQVLNDVLAEIDPKQDVDIREEMPEQTAKRMLNLLGILKYKPPGNATDMSTFRQGLVIGSKPVIYPVLHWLLQRSNELKKRAYLARFLIKLEVPSEFLQDETVADTNKQYEELMEAFKTLHKECEQLKTSGFSTAEIRRVKKYPPGPE
;
A
#
# COMPACT_ATOMS: atom_id res chain seq x y z
N MET A 1 -4.88 29.69 -18.89
CA MET A 1 -5.77 28.52 -18.81
C MET A 1 -5.19 27.39 -17.98
N SER A 2 -3.90 27.08 -18.09
CA SER A 2 -3.25 25.97 -17.35
C SER A 2 -3.30 26.08 -15.83
N PHE A 3 -3.19 27.28 -15.25
CA PHE A 3 -3.26 27.49 -13.79
C PHE A 3 -4.63 27.11 -13.19
N LYS A 4 -5.74 27.60 -13.76
CA LYS A 4 -7.11 27.24 -13.31
C LYS A 4 -7.41 25.74 -13.41
N LEU A 5 -6.83 25.06 -14.39
CA LEU A 5 -7.00 23.62 -14.56
C LEU A 5 -6.25 22.83 -13.48
N GLN A 6 -5.03 23.27 -13.12
CA GLN A 6 -4.27 22.69 -12.02
C GLN A 6 -4.97 22.86 -10.68
N ASP A 7 -5.53 24.05 -10.40
CA ASP A 7 -6.29 24.31 -9.17
C ASP A 7 -7.53 23.41 -9.06
N LEU A 8 -8.22 23.17 -10.18
CA LEU A 8 -9.39 22.29 -10.23
C LEU A 8 -9.01 20.82 -9.97
N ILE A 9 -7.94 20.33 -10.59
CA ILE A 9 -7.43 18.97 -10.38
C ILE A 9 -7.00 18.77 -8.92
N MET A 10 -6.31 19.76 -8.34
CA MET A 10 -5.92 19.73 -6.93
C MET A 10 -7.14 19.73 -5.99
N SER A 11 -8.19 20.49 -6.32
CA SER A 11 -9.42 20.50 -5.54
C SER A 11 -10.14 19.16 -5.58
N ASP A 12 -10.26 18.52 -6.74
CA ASP A 12 -10.92 17.22 -6.88
C ASP A 12 -10.11 16.10 -6.23
N GLN A 13 -8.78 16.18 -6.28
CA GLN A 13 -7.89 15.29 -5.56
C GLN A 13 -8.11 15.37 -4.03
N ILE A 14 -8.16 16.59 -3.48
CA ILE A 14 -8.37 16.79 -2.03
C ILE A 14 -9.76 16.31 -1.62
N LYS A 15 -10.80 16.56 -2.42
CA LYS A 15 -12.15 16.02 -2.18
C LYS A 15 -12.13 14.51 -2.09
N PHE A 16 -11.50 13.83 -3.05
CA PHE A 16 -11.39 12.37 -3.02
C PHE A 16 -10.66 11.87 -1.77
N ILE A 17 -9.57 12.53 -1.35
CA ILE A 17 -8.83 12.16 -0.15
C ILE A 17 -9.74 12.28 1.08
N VAL A 18 -10.41 13.41 1.26
CA VAL A 18 -11.31 13.66 2.39
C VAL A 18 -12.45 12.65 2.43
N ASP A 19 -13.10 12.40 1.30
CA ASP A 19 -14.20 11.44 1.19
C ASP A 19 -13.75 10.01 1.53
N SER A 20 -12.53 9.65 1.12
CA SER A 20 -11.93 8.34 1.41
C SER A 20 -11.53 8.22 2.88
N LEU A 21 -10.95 9.26 3.49
CA LEU A 21 -10.55 9.28 4.91
C LEU A 21 -11.73 9.30 5.88
N ASN A 22 -12.92 9.74 5.44
CA ASN A 22 -14.13 9.73 6.25
C ASN A 22 -14.83 8.37 6.26
N LYS A 23 -14.52 7.49 5.29
CA LYS A 23 -15.07 6.14 5.21
C LYS A 23 -14.28 5.18 6.11
N GLU A 24 -14.78 3.96 6.24
CA GLU A 24 -14.00 2.88 6.81
C GLU A 24 -12.73 2.66 5.97
N PRO A 25 -11.58 2.38 6.60
CA PRO A 25 -11.36 2.12 8.03
C PRO A 25 -10.99 3.37 8.87
N PHE A 26 -10.77 4.53 8.24
CA PHE A 26 -10.12 5.68 8.87
C PHE A 26 -11.04 6.56 9.73
N LYS A 27 -12.30 6.76 9.32
CA LYS A 27 -13.35 7.50 10.07
C LYS A 27 -12.88 8.85 10.65
N LYS A 28 -12.09 9.62 9.90
CA LYS A 28 -11.42 10.84 10.42
C LYS A 28 -12.32 12.09 10.52
N ASN A 29 -13.50 12.08 9.90
CA ASN A 29 -14.50 13.17 9.91
C ASN A 29 -13.95 14.55 9.48
N TYR A 30 -13.05 14.58 8.50
CA TYR A 30 -12.55 15.81 7.92
C TYR A 30 -13.56 16.45 6.96
N ASN A 31 -13.52 17.77 6.87
CA ASN A 31 -13.99 18.53 5.71
C ASN A 31 -12.79 19.16 4.97
N LEU A 32 -13.03 19.73 3.78
CA LEU A 32 -11.97 20.32 2.95
C LEU A 32 -11.12 21.37 3.68
N ILE A 33 -11.76 22.21 4.50
CA ILE A 33 -11.08 23.29 5.23
C ILE A 33 -10.22 22.69 6.34
N THR A 34 -10.78 21.80 7.15
CA THR A 34 -10.05 21.16 8.26
C THR A 34 -8.88 20.33 7.76
N PHE A 35 -9.05 19.61 6.65
CA PHE A 35 -7.99 18.82 6.04
C PHE A 35 -6.89 19.71 5.44
N ASP A 36 -7.26 20.77 4.71
CA ASP A 36 -6.25 21.67 4.17
C ASP A 36 -5.57 22.52 5.27
N SER A 37 -6.21 22.73 6.42
CA SER A 37 -5.58 23.40 7.56
C SER A 37 -4.58 22.54 8.34
N LEU A 38 -4.45 21.23 8.03
CA LEU A 38 -3.55 20.33 8.75
C LEU A 38 -2.11 20.81 8.67
N GLY A 39 -1.46 20.88 9.84
CA GLY A 39 -0.03 21.14 9.93
C GLY A 39 0.79 19.96 9.39
N PRO A 40 2.08 20.16 9.07
CA PRO A 40 2.89 19.13 8.44
C PRO A 40 2.98 17.81 9.22
N MET A 41 3.11 17.88 10.55
CA MET A 41 3.13 16.71 11.42
C MET A 41 1.79 15.96 11.42
N GLN A 42 0.67 16.68 11.44
CA GLN A 42 -0.66 16.08 11.40
C GLN A 42 -0.91 15.40 10.04
N LEU A 43 -0.46 16.03 8.96
CA LEU A 43 -0.56 15.47 7.62
C LEU A 43 0.31 14.21 7.46
N LEU A 44 1.51 14.19 8.07
CA LEU A 44 2.34 13.00 8.15
C LEU A 44 1.69 11.89 8.97
N GLN A 45 1.01 12.22 10.07
CA GLN A 45 0.24 11.23 10.83
C GLN A 45 -0.85 10.61 9.97
N VAL A 46 -1.61 11.43 9.22
CA VAL A 46 -2.63 10.91 8.30
C VAL A 46 -2.02 9.98 7.26
N LEU A 47 -0.86 10.33 6.69
CA LEU A 47 -0.14 9.45 5.78
C LEU A 47 0.29 8.14 6.47
N ASN A 48 0.83 8.21 7.68
CA ASN A 48 1.23 7.05 8.46
C ASN A 48 0.05 6.12 8.74
N ASP A 49 -1.11 6.67 9.13
CA ASP A 49 -2.33 5.90 9.38
C ASP A 49 -2.80 5.15 8.11
N VAL A 50 -2.74 5.80 6.94
CA VAL A 50 -3.06 5.16 5.66
C VAL A 50 -2.06 4.07 5.29
N LEU A 51 -0.78 4.28 5.59
CA LEU A 51 0.25 3.27 5.37
C LEU A 51 0.12 2.08 6.34
N ALA A 52 -0.25 2.33 7.60
CA ALA A 52 -0.50 1.30 8.62
C ALA A 52 -1.69 0.41 8.27
N GLU A 53 -2.71 0.99 7.63
CA GLU A 53 -3.82 0.21 7.09
C GLU A 53 -3.39 -0.71 5.93
N ILE A 54 -2.39 -0.30 5.15
CA ILE A 54 -1.85 -1.10 4.03
C ILE A 54 -0.88 -2.18 4.52
N ASP A 55 0.01 -1.82 5.44
CA ASP A 55 1.00 -2.68 6.07
C ASP A 55 1.05 -2.36 7.57
N PRO A 56 0.54 -3.26 8.45
CA PRO A 56 0.53 -3.04 9.90
C PRO A 56 1.89 -2.77 10.52
N LYS A 57 3.00 -3.11 9.84
CA LYS A 57 4.37 -2.76 10.30
C LYS A 57 4.63 -1.25 10.34
N GLN A 58 3.79 -0.45 9.70
CA GLN A 58 3.91 1.01 9.70
C GLN A 58 3.19 1.67 10.88
N ASP A 59 2.50 0.90 11.72
CA ASP A 59 1.88 1.39 12.95
C ASP A 59 2.96 1.72 13.99
N VAL A 60 3.57 2.89 13.80
CA VAL A 60 4.66 3.45 14.60
C VAL A 60 4.28 4.88 14.97
N ASP A 61 4.56 5.29 16.21
CA ASP A 61 4.42 6.69 16.62
C ASP A 61 5.52 7.53 15.98
N ILE A 62 5.15 8.33 14.98
CA ILE A 62 6.08 9.21 14.25
C ILE A 62 6.69 10.32 15.14
N ARG A 63 6.17 10.53 16.35
CA ARG A 63 6.73 11.50 17.32
C ARG A 63 7.92 10.94 18.07
N GLU A 64 8.05 9.61 18.11
CA GLU A 64 9.18 8.91 18.71
C GLU A 64 10.30 8.61 17.69
N GLU A 65 10.08 8.92 16.41
CA GLU A 65 11.05 8.75 15.32
C GLU A 65 11.67 10.09 14.90
N MET A 66 12.94 10.06 14.48
CA MET A 66 13.52 11.21 13.78
C MET A 66 12.84 11.39 12.41
N PRO A 67 12.57 12.64 11.95
CA PRO A 67 11.90 12.89 10.67
C PRO A 67 12.53 12.16 9.47
N GLU A 68 13.86 12.07 9.44
CA GLU A 68 14.60 11.37 8.39
C GLU A 68 14.38 9.85 8.42
N GLN A 69 14.20 9.28 9.61
CA GLN A 69 13.91 7.85 9.80
C GLN A 69 12.48 7.54 9.36
N THR A 70 11.50 8.33 9.78
CA THR A 70 10.10 8.22 9.32
C THR A 70 10.02 8.34 7.81
N ALA A 71 10.66 9.36 7.21
CA ALA A 71 10.68 9.52 5.76
C ALA A 71 11.33 8.32 5.05
N LYS A 72 12.44 7.78 5.56
CA LYS A 72 13.08 6.58 5.01
C LYS A 72 12.17 5.36 5.08
N ARG A 73 11.48 5.15 6.20
CA ARG A 73 10.54 4.05 6.41
C ARG A 73 9.37 4.14 5.43
N MET A 74 8.73 5.30 5.32
CA MET A 74 7.65 5.55 4.37
C MET A 74 8.11 5.36 2.93
N LEU A 75 9.29 5.87 2.56
CA LEU A 75 9.89 5.68 1.23
C LEU A 75 10.10 4.22 0.88
N ASN A 76 10.62 3.42 1.82
CA ASN A 76 10.84 2.00 1.61
C ASN A 76 9.53 1.28 1.27
N LEU A 77 8.45 1.54 2.04
CA LEU A 77 7.15 0.96 1.74
C LEU A 77 6.60 1.45 0.40
N LEU A 78 6.67 2.75 0.10
CA LEU A 78 6.25 3.29 -1.20
C LEU A 78 7.01 2.63 -2.37
N GLY A 79 8.30 2.30 -2.19
CA GLY A 79 9.11 1.56 -3.15
C GLY A 79 8.64 0.11 -3.35
N ILE A 80 8.26 -0.58 -2.27
CA ILE A 80 7.66 -1.93 -2.31
C ILE A 80 6.32 -1.90 -3.06
N LEU A 81 5.51 -0.88 -2.78
CA LEU A 81 4.23 -0.63 -3.44
C LEU A 81 4.38 -0.21 -4.90
N LYS A 82 5.62 0.09 -5.36
CA LYS A 82 5.96 0.62 -6.69
C LYS A 82 5.27 1.94 -6.99
N TYR A 83 5.10 2.78 -5.97
CA TYR A 83 4.71 4.17 -6.17
C TYR A 83 5.77 4.89 -7.02
N LYS A 84 5.31 5.67 -8.00
CA LYS A 84 6.15 6.55 -8.80
C LYS A 84 5.68 7.98 -8.57
N PRO A 85 6.50 8.85 -7.97
CA PRO A 85 6.16 10.25 -7.77
C PRO A 85 5.80 10.92 -9.11
N PRO A 86 4.76 11.78 -9.16
CA PRO A 86 4.44 12.54 -10.37
C PRO A 86 5.54 13.57 -10.64
N GLY A 87 6.31 13.35 -11.71
CA GLY A 87 7.45 14.18 -12.10
C GLY A 87 8.57 13.32 -12.69
N ASN A 88 9.36 13.87 -13.61
CA ASN A 88 10.50 13.14 -14.18
C ASN A 88 11.49 12.78 -13.06
N ALA A 89 12.12 11.61 -13.16
CA ALA A 89 12.88 10.90 -12.12
C ALA A 89 14.11 11.62 -11.50
N THR A 90 14.25 12.94 -11.68
CA THR A 90 15.38 13.76 -11.26
C THR A 90 15.27 14.27 -9.81
N ASP A 91 14.10 14.18 -9.19
CA ASP A 91 13.78 14.85 -7.91
C ASP A 91 13.57 13.91 -6.71
N MET A 92 14.19 12.73 -6.68
CA MET A 92 14.09 11.82 -5.53
C MET A 92 14.56 12.46 -4.21
N SER A 93 15.56 13.36 -4.29
CA SER A 93 16.01 14.16 -3.14
C SER A 93 14.91 15.12 -2.66
N THR A 94 14.29 15.85 -3.59
CA THR A 94 13.19 16.78 -3.33
C THR A 94 11.97 16.06 -2.76
N PHE A 95 11.64 14.89 -3.30
CA PHE A 95 10.55 14.05 -2.80
C PHE A 95 10.83 13.56 -1.37
N ARG A 96 12.05 13.09 -1.09
CA ARG A 96 12.49 12.72 0.26
C ARG A 96 12.39 13.89 1.22
N GLN A 97 12.91 15.07 0.83
CA GLN A 97 12.82 16.27 1.67
C GLN A 97 11.37 16.67 1.92
N GLY A 98 10.50 16.57 0.92
CA GLY A 98 9.07 16.81 1.06
C GLY A 98 8.39 15.87 2.06
N LEU A 99 8.80 14.61 2.14
CA LEU A 99 8.34 13.69 3.17
C LEU A 99 8.89 14.05 4.56
N VAL A 100 10.16 14.44 4.66
CA VAL A 100 10.77 14.86 5.94
C VAL A 100 10.02 16.06 6.55
N ILE A 101 9.70 17.06 5.72
CA ILE A 101 9.08 18.30 6.20
C ILE A 101 7.54 18.26 6.21
N GLY A 102 6.91 17.16 5.77
CA GLY A 102 5.45 17.05 5.69
C GLY A 102 4.79 17.95 4.63
N SER A 103 5.41 18.07 3.46
CA SER A 103 4.99 19.00 2.40
C SER A 103 3.70 18.54 1.68
N LYS A 104 2.68 19.40 1.63
CA LYS A 104 1.39 19.14 0.97
C LYS A 104 1.53 18.71 -0.51
N PRO A 105 2.34 19.40 -1.36
CA PRO A 105 2.60 18.98 -2.74
C PRO A 105 3.11 17.55 -2.90
N VAL A 106 3.74 16.99 -1.86
CA VAL A 106 4.27 15.62 -1.86
C VAL A 106 3.26 14.65 -1.24
N ILE A 107 2.65 14.99 -0.11
CA ILE A 107 1.77 14.07 0.61
C ILE A 107 0.42 13.90 -0.08
N TYR A 108 -0.19 14.95 -0.64
CA TYR A 108 -1.51 14.83 -1.28
C TYR A 108 -1.49 13.83 -2.46
N PRO A 109 -0.51 13.87 -3.39
CA PRO A 109 -0.40 12.86 -4.45
C PRO A 109 -0.20 11.44 -3.92
N VAL A 110 0.55 11.27 -2.84
CA VAL A 110 0.77 9.96 -2.22
C VAL A 110 -0.53 9.44 -1.62
N LEU A 111 -1.21 10.23 -0.77
CA LEU A 111 -2.49 9.86 -0.17
C LEU A 111 -3.53 9.49 -1.20
N HIS A 112 -3.70 10.34 -2.23
CA HIS A 112 -4.64 10.08 -3.31
C HIS A 112 -4.35 8.74 -3.99
N TRP A 113 -3.08 8.47 -4.32
CA TRP A 113 -2.69 7.23 -4.98
C TRP A 113 -2.91 5.99 -4.11
N LEU A 114 -2.59 6.08 -2.81
CA LEU A 114 -2.78 4.97 -1.86
C LEU A 114 -4.27 4.63 -1.69
N LEU A 115 -5.10 5.66 -1.52
CA LEU A 115 -6.54 5.51 -1.25
C LEU A 115 -7.32 4.98 -2.47
N GLN A 116 -6.87 5.26 -3.70
CA GLN A 116 -7.52 4.76 -4.92
C GLN A 116 -7.49 3.23 -5.08
N ARG A 117 -6.51 2.55 -4.48
CA ARG A 117 -6.21 1.13 -4.74
C ARG A 117 -5.78 0.38 -3.48
N SER A 118 -6.33 0.78 -2.33
CA SER A 118 -5.95 0.26 -1.01
C SER A 118 -5.96 -1.26 -0.92
N ASN A 119 -6.98 -1.94 -1.46
CA ASN A 119 -7.07 -3.40 -1.46
C ASN A 119 -5.95 -4.09 -2.25
N GLU A 120 -5.62 -3.57 -3.43
CA GLU A 120 -4.51 -4.09 -4.25
C GLU A 120 -3.17 -3.88 -3.55
N LEU A 121 -3.00 -2.71 -2.92
CA LEU A 121 -1.78 -2.37 -2.19
C LEU A 121 -1.61 -3.20 -0.92
N LYS A 122 -2.68 -3.48 -0.19
CA LYS A 122 -2.67 -4.43 0.95
C LYS A 122 -2.18 -5.80 0.51
N LYS A 123 -2.73 -6.34 -0.58
CA LYS A 123 -2.28 -7.61 -1.14
C LYS A 123 -0.81 -7.54 -1.55
N ARG A 124 -0.38 -6.45 -2.17
CA ARG A 124 1.01 -6.24 -2.59
C ARG A 124 1.97 -6.17 -1.40
N ALA A 125 1.64 -5.41 -0.35
CA ALA A 125 2.42 -5.31 0.87
C ALA A 125 2.52 -6.67 1.58
N TYR A 126 1.38 -7.38 1.68
CA TYR A 126 1.34 -8.74 2.21
C TYR A 126 2.27 -9.69 1.45
N LEU A 127 2.19 -9.71 0.12
CA LEU A 127 3.03 -10.56 -0.72
C LEU A 127 4.51 -10.18 -0.64
N ALA A 128 4.82 -8.88 -0.61
CA ALA A 128 6.20 -8.40 -0.51
C ALA A 128 6.94 -8.96 0.73
N ARG A 129 6.23 -9.19 1.84
CA ARG A 129 6.78 -9.84 3.04
C ARG A 129 7.38 -11.22 2.76
N PHE A 130 6.82 -11.94 1.80
CA PHE A 130 7.22 -13.32 1.47
C PHE A 130 8.03 -13.43 0.18
N LEU A 131 7.93 -12.44 -0.71
CA LEU A 131 8.51 -12.50 -2.05
C LEU A 131 9.76 -11.64 -2.22
N ILE A 132 10.04 -10.71 -1.31
CA ILE A 132 11.33 -10.01 -1.30
C ILE A 132 12.36 -10.96 -0.73
N LYS A 133 13.25 -11.44 -1.61
CA LYS A 133 14.34 -12.36 -1.26
C LYS A 133 15.31 -11.67 -0.32
N LEU A 134 15.70 -12.36 0.75
CA LEU A 134 16.85 -11.97 1.55
C LEU A 134 18.11 -12.32 0.76
N GLU A 135 18.90 -11.31 0.38
CA GLU A 135 20.18 -11.53 -0.29
C GLU A 135 21.22 -11.98 0.74
N VAL A 136 21.59 -13.27 0.68
CA VAL A 136 22.68 -13.83 1.48
C VAL A 136 23.99 -13.62 0.70
N PRO A 137 24.99 -12.90 1.25
CA PRO A 137 26.28 -12.74 0.59
C PRO A 137 26.96 -14.09 0.33
N SER A 138 27.68 -14.20 -0.79
CA SER A 138 28.31 -15.45 -1.23
C SER A 138 29.36 -15.99 -0.25
N GLU A 139 29.94 -15.13 0.58
CA GLU A 139 30.88 -15.50 1.64
C GLU A 139 30.23 -16.41 2.70
N PHE A 140 28.96 -16.16 3.05
CA PHE A 140 28.21 -16.98 4.00
C PHE A 140 27.69 -18.28 3.37
N LEU A 141 27.52 -18.31 2.04
CA LEU A 141 27.09 -19.50 1.31
C LEU A 141 28.23 -20.54 1.12
N GLN A 142 29.44 -20.25 1.60
CA GLN A 142 30.52 -21.24 1.65
C GLN A 142 30.30 -22.29 2.74
N ASP A 143 29.54 -21.94 3.79
CA ASP A 143 29.11 -22.88 4.80
C ASP A 143 27.96 -23.73 4.24
N GLU A 144 28.16 -25.05 4.24
CA GLU A 144 27.22 -26.03 3.67
C GLU A 144 25.84 -25.96 4.35
N THR A 145 25.80 -25.73 5.67
CA THR A 145 24.54 -25.62 6.43
C THR A 145 23.78 -24.37 6.04
N VAL A 146 24.49 -23.24 5.86
CA VAL A 146 23.89 -21.98 5.42
C VAL A 146 23.39 -22.09 3.98
N ALA A 147 24.17 -22.70 3.09
CA ALA A 147 23.79 -22.91 1.69
C ALA A 147 22.53 -23.78 1.57
N ASP A 148 22.47 -24.91 2.29
CA ASP A 148 21.31 -25.79 2.31
C ASP A 148 20.08 -25.11 2.90
N THR A 149 20.24 -24.35 3.99
CA THR A 149 19.14 -23.59 4.59
C THR A 149 18.61 -22.52 3.63
N ASN A 150 19.49 -21.79 2.94
CA ASN A 150 19.10 -20.80 1.96
C ASN A 150 18.36 -21.45 0.77
N LYS A 151 18.80 -22.64 0.33
CA LYS A 151 18.10 -23.41 -0.71
C LYS A 151 16.68 -23.81 -0.28
N GLN A 152 16.52 -24.38 0.93
CA GLN A 152 15.20 -24.72 1.47
C GLN A 152 14.28 -23.50 1.58
N TYR A 153 14.82 -22.36 1.99
CA TYR A 153 14.11 -21.08 2.01
C TYR A 153 13.60 -20.68 0.61
N GLU A 154 14.44 -20.78 -0.41
CA GLU A 154 14.06 -20.47 -1.80
C GLU A 154 12.97 -21.43 -2.33
N GLU A 155 13.08 -22.72 -2.02
CA GLU A 155 12.06 -23.72 -2.37
C GLU A 155 10.71 -23.42 -1.70
N LEU A 156 10.71 -23.05 -0.42
CA LEU A 156 9.50 -22.63 0.30
C LEU A 156 8.88 -21.36 -0.28
N MET A 157 9.69 -20.39 -0.73
CA MET A 157 9.19 -19.20 -1.41
C MET A 157 8.48 -19.55 -2.73
N GLU A 158 9.04 -20.46 -3.54
CA GLU A 158 8.41 -20.90 -4.79
C GLU A 158 7.13 -21.71 -4.54
N ALA A 159 7.12 -22.57 -3.53
CA ALA A 159 5.92 -23.29 -3.10
C ALA A 159 4.81 -22.31 -2.68
N PHE A 160 5.15 -21.27 -1.92
CA PHE A 160 4.21 -20.21 -1.52
C PHE A 160 3.64 -19.46 -2.74
N LYS A 161 4.47 -19.10 -3.73
CA LYS A 161 4.01 -18.43 -4.96
C LYS A 161 2.98 -19.28 -5.70
N THR A 162 3.27 -20.57 -5.85
CA THR A 162 2.40 -21.52 -6.56
C THR A 162 1.06 -21.67 -5.83
N LEU A 163 1.10 -21.99 -4.53
CA LEU A 163 -0.10 -22.17 -3.71
C LEU A 163 -0.94 -20.89 -3.63
N HIS A 164 -0.32 -19.73 -3.49
CA HIS A 164 -1.04 -18.45 -3.47
C HIS A 164 -1.73 -18.18 -4.81
N LYS A 165 -1.06 -18.46 -5.93
CA LYS A 165 -1.64 -18.31 -7.28
C LYS A 165 -2.85 -19.23 -7.47
N GLU A 166 -2.75 -20.48 -7.06
CA GLU A 166 -3.86 -21.44 -7.09
C GLU A 166 -5.04 -20.99 -6.22
N CYS A 167 -4.77 -20.54 -4.99
CA CYS A 167 -5.79 -20.03 -4.08
C CYS A 167 -6.55 -18.83 -4.66
N GLU A 168 -5.83 -17.89 -5.28
CA GLU A 168 -6.44 -16.72 -5.93
C GLU A 168 -7.23 -17.10 -7.18
N GLN A 169 -6.75 -18.08 -7.96
CA GLN A 169 -7.51 -18.63 -9.08
C GLN A 169 -8.82 -19.26 -8.59
N LEU A 170 -8.79 -20.07 -7.53
CA LEU A 170 -9.98 -20.71 -6.96
C LEU A 170 -11.00 -19.71 -6.41
N LYS A 171 -10.55 -18.63 -5.77
CA LYS A 171 -11.43 -17.53 -5.32
C LYS A 171 -12.11 -16.82 -6.49
N THR A 172 -11.38 -16.65 -7.59
CA THR A 172 -11.88 -15.96 -8.80
C THR A 172 -12.77 -16.87 -9.64
N SER A 173 -12.49 -18.18 -9.67
CA SER A 173 -13.23 -19.18 -10.45
C SER A 173 -14.55 -19.60 -9.81
N GLY A 174 -14.83 -19.13 -8.60
CA GLY A 174 -16.16 -19.05 -7.99
C GLY A 174 -17.20 -20.08 -8.46
N PHE A 175 -17.03 -21.36 -8.11
CA PHE A 175 -18.22 -22.13 -7.76
C PHE A 175 -18.71 -21.54 -6.44
N SER A 176 -19.50 -20.47 -6.53
CA SER A 176 -20.16 -19.93 -5.36
C SER A 176 -21.02 -21.05 -4.80
N THR A 177 -20.67 -21.54 -3.61
CA THR A 177 -21.50 -22.51 -2.89
C THR A 177 -22.93 -21.98 -2.71
N ALA A 178 -23.15 -20.67 -2.84
CA ALA A 178 -24.47 -20.04 -2.90
C ALA A 178 -25.24 -20.31 -4.21
N GLU A 179 -24.60 -20.47 -5.36
CA GLU A 179 -25.25 -20.83 -6.63
C GLU A 179 -25.64 -22.31 -6.65
N ILE A 180 -24.75 -23.20 -6.18
CA ILE A 180 -25.05 -24.63 -6.05
C ILE A 180 -26.23 -24.88 -5.09
N ARG A 181 -26.36 -24.08 -4.02
CA ARG A 181 -27.50 -24.14 -3.10
C ARG A 181 -28.80 -23.61 -3.71
N ARG A 182 -28.74 -22.62 -4.61
CA ARG A 182 -29.92 -22.08 -5.30
C ARG A 182 -30.49 -23.09 -6.31
N VAL A 183 -29.63 -23.76 -7.07
CA VAL A 183 -30.03 -24.80 -8.04
C VAL A 183 -30.69 -26.00 -7.34
N LYS A 184 -30.22 -26.40 -6.15
CA LYS A 184 -30.88 -27.46 -5.37
C LYS A 184 -32.25 -27.06 -4.79
N LYS A 185 -32.55 -25.77 -4.64
CA LYS A 185 -33.79 -25.29 -4.00
C LYS A 185 -34.95 -25.10 -4.98
N TYR A 186 -34.67 -24.94 -6.27
CA TYR A 186 -35.67 -24.80 -7.33
C TYR A 186 -35.29 -25.68 -8.52
N PRO A 187 -35.62 -26.98 -8.52
CA PRO A 187 -35.56 -27.78 -9.73
C PRO A 187 -36.55 -27.19 -10.75
N PRO A 188 -36.22 -27.12 -12.06
CA PRO A 188 -37.20 -26.77 -13.08
C PRO A 188 -38.35 -27.77 -13.00
N GLY A 189 -39.57 -27.25 -12.80
CA GLY A 189 -40.78 -28.06 -12.78
C GLY A 189 -41.01 -28.74 -14.13
N PRO A 190 -41.64 -29.92 -14.16
CA PRO A 190 -41.89 -30.64 -15.40
C PRO A 190 -42.83 -29.84 -16.32
N GLU A 191 -42.48 -29.79 -17.61
CA GLU A 191 -43.33 -29.30 -18.72
C GLU A 191 -44.59 -30.14 -18.91
#